data_AF-A0A3N6GTW2-F1
#
_entry.id   AF-A0A3N6GTW2-F1
#
_cell.length_a   1.000
_cell.length_b   1.000
_cell.length_c   1.000
_cell.angle_alpha   90.00
_cell.angle_beta   90.00
_cell.angle_gamma   90.00
#
_symmetry.space_group_name_H-M   'P 1'
#
loop_
_entity.id
_entity.type
_entity.pdbx_description
1 polymer ?
#
loop_
_entity_poly.entity_id
_entity_poly.type
_entity_poly.pdbx_seq_one_letter_code
_entity_poly.pdbx_strand_id
1 'polypeptide(L)'
;MTTPLPSWPPRSTGRRTTAPRVAVPREPLDPARTGRRWVRRRARGMTVDAAAAALDVARFDARQNSRHEDLTGDERGPAELGEWERITRLLADATPGTVYDPDTDDVVQAELAADAAAAAAREVELREAMRIAARADELQALRELHALDQAEPRQGDEAVRDELTRRAGGYIQDDIDAWLARALAAHRGHYRDPAARETAAGLLPHWVLAHAALLAELVRLVPGADVHQLAFAGRLATTEPEAAGDLAVFLTRARTEAH
;
A
#
# COMPACT_ATOMS: atom_id res chain seq x y z
N MET A 1 -30.76 60.77 19.49
CA MET A 1 -29.34 60.38 19.56
C MET A 1 -29.31 58.88 19.76
N THR A 2 -29.02 58.13 18.70
CA THR A 2 -29.07 56.67 18.69
C THR A 2 -27.73 56.17 18.18
N THR A 3 -26.92 55.61 19.08
CA THR A 3 -25.57 55.11 18.79
C THR A 3 -25.67 53.78 18.04
N PRO A 4 -25.02 53.58 16.89
CA PRO A 4 -25.00 52.27 16.24
C PRO A 4 -23.98 51.35 16.93
N LEU A 5 -24.36 50.10 17.14
CA LEU A 5 -23.48 49.04 17.65
C LEU A 5 -22.37 48.72 16.63
N PRO A 6 -21.15 48.35 17.08
CA PRO A 6 -20.04 48.07 16.19
C PRO A 6 -20.27 46.78 15.39
N SER A 7 -19.98 46.85 14.09
CA SER A 7 -19.98 45.74 13.16
C SER A 7 -18.96 44.67 13.59
N TRP A 8 -19.43 43.43 13.76
CA TRP A 8 -18.54 42.28 13.91
C TRP A 8 -17.72 42.05 12.64
N PRO A 9 -16.43 41.65 12.76
CA PRO A 9 -15.63 41.30 11.59
C PRO A 9 -16.14 39.99 10.97
N PRO A 10 -15.94 39.79 9.65
CA PRO A 10 -16.36 38.57 8.98
C PRO A 10 -15.60 37.37 9.55
N ARG A 11 -16.35 36.31 9.89
CA ARG A 11 -15.80 35.01 10.29
C ARG A 11 -14.86 34.51 9.20
N SER A 12 -13.56 34.52 9.45
CA SER A 12 -12.59 33.81 8.63
C SER A 12 -12.89 32.32 8.72
N THR A 13 -13.51 31.76 7.69
CA THR A 13 -13.54 30.32 7.46
C THR A 13 -12.16 29.89 6.96
N GLY A 14 -11.18 29.94 7.86
CA GLY A 14 -9.96 29.16 7.70
C GLY A 14 -10.37 27.68 7.73
N ARG A 15 -10.70 27.13 6.55
CA ARG A 15 -10.72 25.69 6.32
C ARG A 15 -9.32 25.21 6.62
N ARG A 16 -9.11 24.81 7.87
CA ARG A 16 -8.06 23.88 8.23
C ARG A 16 -8.42 22.62 7.45
N THR A 17 -7.78 22.43 6.30
CA THR A 17 -7.89 21.21 5.50
C THR A 17 -7.37 20.09 6.38
N THR A 18 -8.29 19.43 7.08
CA THR A 18 -7.99 18.22 7.82
C THR A 18 -7.49 17.24 6.77
N ALA A 19 -6.19 16.93 6.80
CA ALA A 19 -5.65 15.88 5.94
C ALA A 19 -6.56 14.65 6.06
N PRO A 20 -6.89 13.99 4.93
CA PRO A 20 -7.70 12.78 4.99
C PRO A 20 -6.98 11.80 5.90
N ARG A 21 -7.54 11.55 7.09
CA ARG A 21 -7.11 10.44 7.94
C ARG A 21 -7.36 9.19 7.11
N VAL A 22 -6.29 8.64 6.56
CA VAL A 22 -6.28 7.25 6.11
C VAL A 22 -6.69 6.45 7.34
N ALA A 23 -7.91 5.93 7.33
CA ALA A 23 -8.36 5.01 8.36
C ALA A 23 -7.52 3.76 8.18
N VAL A 24 -6.49 3.60 9.01
CA VAL A 24 -5.72 2.37 9.06
C VAL A 24 -6.71 1.27 9.43
N PRO A 25 -6.92 0.25 8.58
CA PRO A 25 -7.75 -0.88 8.92
C PRO A 25 -7.23 -1.44 10.25
N ARG A 26 -8.09 -1.50 11.27
CA ARG A 26 -7.73 -2.19 12.50
C ARG A 26 -7.63 -3.66 12.15
N GLU A 27 -6.52 -4.28 12.53
CA GLU A 27 -6.33 -5.72 12.41
C GLU A 27 -7.53 -6.40 13.12
N PRO A 28 -8.23 -7.31 12.43
CA PRO A 28 -9.29 -8.08 13.06
C PRO A 28 -8.74 -8.74 14.33
N LEU A 29 -9.47 -8.64 15.43
CA LEU A 29 -9.06 -9.28 16.67
C LEU A 29 -9.07 -10.79 16.44
N ASP A 30 -7.91 -11.44 16.58
CA ASP A 30 -7.78 -12.91 16.54
C ASP A 30 -8.20 -13.49 17.92
N PRO A 31 -9.40 -14.12 18.02
CA PRO A 31 -9.90 -14.63 19.30
C PRO A 31 -9.06 -15.80 19.82
N ALA A 32 -8.59 -16.67 18.92
CA ALA A 32 -7.75 -17.80 19.27
C ALA A 32 -6.42 -17.36 19.90
N ARG A 33 -5.75 -16.38 19.29
CA ARG A 33 -4.50 -15.80 19.81
C ARG A 33 -4.72 -15.07 21.13
N THR A 34 -5.84 -14.37 21.27
CA THR A 34 -6.23 -13.72 22.53
C THR A 34 -6.38 -14.77 23.64
N GLY A 35 -7.01 -15.91 23.34
CA GLY A 35 -7.12 -17.05 24.23
C GLY A 35 -5.77 -17.62 24.66
N ARG A 36 -4.90 -17.97 23.70
CA ARG A 36 -3.55 -18.49 24.01
C ARG A 36 -2.76 -17.53 24.91
N ARG A 37 -2.77 -16.22 24.61
CA ARG A 37 -2.10 -15.20 25.43
C ARG A 37 -2.65 -15.08 26.85
N TRP A 38 -3.96 -15.25 27.01
CA TRP A 38 -4.57 -15.26 28.33
C TRP A 38 -4.08 -16.45 29.16
N VAL A 39 -4.05 -17.65 28.57
CA VAL A 39 -3.55 -18.86 29.20
C VAL A 39 -2.09 -18.73 29.61
N ARG A 40 -1.20 -18.32 28.70
CA ARG A 40 0.23 -18.15 29.00
C ARG A 40 0.48 -17.19 30.16
N ARG A 41 -0.28 -16.08 30.21
CA ARG A 41 -0.21 -15.11 31.31
C ARG A 41 -0.61 -15.73 32.64
N ARG A 42 -1.65 -16.57 32.64
CA ARG A 42 -2.14 -17.27 33.83
C ARG A 42 -1.21 -18.40 34.26
N ALA A 43 -0.60 -19.10 33.31
CA ALA A 43 0.31 -20.20 33.56
C ALA A 43 1.69 -19.76 34.06
N ARG A 44 2.05 -18.48 33.92
CA ARG A 44 3.37 -17.97 34.31
C ARG A 44 3.69 -18.30 35.76
N GLY A 45 4.83 -18.95 35.98
CA GLY A 45 5.31 -19.40 37.29
C GLY A 45 4.66 -20.69 37.81
N MET A 46 3.75 -21.32 37.05
CA MET A 46 3.15 -22.60 37.46
C MET A 46 4.12 -23.77 37.28
N THR A 47 4.06 -24.71 38.21
CA THR A 47 4.69 -26.03 38.09
C THR A 47 3.79 -26.99 37.30
N VAL A 48 4.31 -28.16 36.95
CA VAL A 48 3.56 -29.20 36.23
C VAL A 48 2.24 -29.57 36.92
N ASP A 49 2.24 -29.74 38.25
CA ASP A 49 1.02 -30.12 39.00
C ASP A 49 -0.02 -29.00 39.00
N ALA A 50 0.41 -27.75 39.13
CA ALA A 50 -0.48 -26.59 39.08
C ALA A 50 -1.08 -26.41 37.68
N ALA A 51 -0.29 -26.61 36.63
CA ALA A 51 -0.75 -26.56 35.25
C ALA A 51 -1.73 -27.70 34.94
N ALA A 52 -1.46 -28.92 35.40
CA ALA A 52 -2.35 -30.07 35.25
C ALA A 52 -3.71 -29.84 35.93
N ALA A 53 -3.71 -29.32 37.16
CA ALA A 53 -4.95 -28.97 37.86
C ALA A 53 -5.74 -27.87 37.12
N ALA A 54 -5.06 -26.86 36.59
CA ALA A 54 -5.71 -25.81 35.79
C ALA A 54 -6.30 -26.36 34.47
N LEU A 55 -5.59 -27.29 33.81
CA LEU A 55 -6.07 -27.97 32.61
C LEU A 55 -7.33 -28.80 32.89
N ASP A 56 -7.39 -29.50 34.02
CA ASP A 56 -8.58 -30.28 34.39
C ASP A 56 -9.81 -29.39 34.60
N VAL A 57 -9.63 -28.22 35.21
CA VAL A 57 -10.68 -27.19 35.32
C VAL A 57 -11.10 -26.70 33.93
N ALA A 58 -10.14 -26.34 33.07
CA ALA A 58 -10.44 -25.87 31.72
C ALA A 58 -11.18 -26.93 30.88
N ARG A 59 -10.85 -28.21 31.02
CA ARG A 59 -11.56 -29.34 30.38
C ARG A 59 -12.97 -29.51 30.93
N PHE A 60 -13.16 -29.30 32.23
CA PHE A 60 -14.49 -29.31 32.82
C PHE A 60 -15.35 -28.17 32.26
N ASP A 61 -14.83 -26.95 32.21
CA ASP A 61 -15.53 -25.79 31.67
C ASP A 61 -15.86 -25.98 30.19
N ALA A 62 -14.92 -26.48 29.39
CA ALA A 62 -15.15 -26.81 27.98
C ALA A 62 -16.30 -27.81 27.78
N ARG A 63 -16.41 -28.83 28.65
CA ARG A 63 -17.53 -29.80 28.62
C ARG A 63 -18.86 -29.21 29.06
N GLN A 64 -18.86 -28.19 29.93
CA GLN A 64 -20.10 -27.49 30.28
C GLN A 64 -20.55 -26.59 29.12
N ASN A 65 -19.61 -25.86 28.53
CA ASN A 65 -19.87 -24.96 27.40
C ASN A 65 -20.37 -25.74 26.18
N SER A 66 -19.82 -26.95 25.92
CA SER A 66 -20.26 -27.78 24.78
C SER A 66 -21.72 -28.23 24.85
N ARG A 67 -22.40 -28.08 25.99
CA ARG A 67 -23.84 -28.37 26.15
C ARG A 67 -24.73 -27.21 25.70
N HIS A 68 -24.15 -26.06 25.37
CA HIS A 68 -24.87 -24.86 24.95
C HIS A 68 -24.72 -24.73 23.42
N GLU A 69 -25.84 -24.58 22.71
CA GLU A 69 -25.90 -24.57 21.23
C GLU A 69 -25.27 -23.31 20.58
N ASP A 70 -24.81 -22.33 21.38
CA ASP A 70 -24.38 -21.00 20.92
C ASP A 70 -22.84 -20.85 20.74
N LEU A 71 -22.15 -21.94 20.37
CA LEU A 71 -20.68 -21.95 20.20
C LEU A 71 -20.21 -21.75 18.75
N THR A 72 -21.13 -21.47 17.82
CA THR A 72 -20.79 -21.34 16.40
C THR A 72 -19.91 -20.09 16.20
N GLY A 73 -18.60 -20.29 16.01
CA GLY A 73 -17.61 -19.21 15.87
C GLY A 73 -16.75 -18.94 17.10
N ASP A 74 -16.86 -19.74 18.18
CA ASP A 74 -15.91 -19.64 19.30
C ASP A 74 -14.57 -20.30 18.97
N GLU A 75 -13.67 -19.52 18.38
CA GLU A 75 -12.28 -19.93 18.15
C GLU A 75 -11.41 -19.80 19.41
N ARG A 76 -11.88 -19.05 20.42
CA ARG A 76 -11.12 -18.72 21.61
C ARG A 76 -11.08 -19.89 22.59
N GLY A 77 -12.23 -20.48 22.91
CA GLY A 77 -12.33 -21.62 23.84
C GLY A 77 -11.43 -22.81 23.48
N PRO A 78 -11.48 -23.32 22.23
CA PRO A 78 -10.59 -24.40 21.78
C PRO A 78 -9.11 -24.02 21.83
N ALA A 79 -8.76 -22.77 21.51
CA ALA A 79 -7.39 -22.29 21.55
C ALA A 79 -6.85 -22.16 22.98
N GLU A 80 -7.67 -21.71 23.94
CA GLU A 80 -7.31 -21.70 25.36
C GLU A 80 -7.06 -23.13 25.87
N LEU A 81 -7.94 -24.07 25.55
CA LEU A 81 -7.79 -25.46 25.97
C LEU A 81 -6.52 -26.11 25.38
N GLY A 82 -6.30 -25.95 24.07
CA GLY A 82 -5.11 -26.49 23.41
C GLY A 82 -3.81 -25.91 23.97
N GLU A 83 -3.83 -24.63 24.37
CA GLU A 83 -2.67 -23.99 25.00
C GLU A 83 -2.39 -24.53 26.42
N TRP A 84 -3.43 -24.78 27.22
CA TRP A 84 -3.27 -25.44 28.53
C TRP A 84 -2.67 -26.85 28.38
N GLU A 85 -3.13 -27.61 27.38
CA GLU A 85 -2.59 -28.94 27.08
C GLU A 85 -1.12 -28.89 26.67
N ARG A 86 -0.75 -27.91 25.85
CA ARG A 86 0.63 -27.70 25.43
C ARG A 86 1.54 -27.35 26.61
N ILE A 87 1.15 -26.39 27.45
CA ILE A 87 1.94 -25.97 28.61
C ILE A 87 2.10 -27.11 29.61
N THR A 88 1.03 -27.87 29.86
CA THR A 88 1.09 -29.03 30.76
C THR A 88 2.07 -30.08 30.24
N ARG A 89 2.03 -30.37 28.93
CA ARG A 89 2.99 -31.30 28.29
C ARG A 89 4.42 -30.78 28.37
N LEU A 90 4.64 -29.50 28.04
CA LEU A 90 5.94 -28.84 28.11
C LEU A 90 6.56 -28.95 29.51
N LEU A 91 5.77 -28.73 30.57
CA LEU A 91 6.24 -28.84 31.95
C LEU A 91 6.46 -30.29 32.39
N ALA A 92 5.67 -31.24 31.88
CA ALA A 92 5.84 -32.66 32.16
C ALA A 92 7.15 -33.22 31.55
N ASP A 93 7.56 -32.70 30.40
CA ASP A 93 8.80 -33.07 29.72
C ASP A 93 10.03 -32.33 30.29
N ALA A 94 9.83 -31.31 31.14
CA ALA A 94 10.89 -30.50 31.72
C ALA A 94 11.52 -31.14 32.98
N THR A 95 12.64 -30.56 33.44
CA THR A 95 13.29 -31.00 34.68
C THR A 95 12.37 -30.78 35.89
N PRO A 96 12.30 -31.69 36.88
CA PRO A 96 11.48 -31.48 38.07
C PRO A 96 11.78 -30.15 38.76
N GLY A 97 10.72 -29.43 39.17
CA GLY A 97 10.83 -28.09 39.74
C GLY A 97 10.91 -26.95 38.72
N THR A 98 10.90 -27.26 37.41
CA THR A 98 10.74 -26.23 36.37
C THR A 98 9.37 -25.56 36.50
N VAL A 99 9.37 -24.24 36.37
CA VAL A 99 8.17 -23.42 36.29
C VAL A 99 7.99 -22.86 34.89
N TYR A 100 6.75 -22.64 34.47
CA TYR A 100 6.48 -22.09 33.15
C TYR A 100 6.90 -20.63 33.06
N ASP A 101 7.78 -20.31 32.12
CA ASP A 101 8.11 -18.95 31.73
C ASP A 101 7.85 -18.75 30.23
N PRO A 102 6.85 -17.93 29.84
CA PRO A 102 6.58 -17.67 28.43
C PRO A 102 7.73 -16.94 27.72
N ASP A 103 8.62 -16.28 28.46
CA ASP A 103 9.75 -15.55 27.87
C ASP A 103 10.86 -16.50 27.39
N THR A 104 10.87 -17.76 27.84
CA THR A 104 11.82 -18.80 27.38
C THR A 104 11.13 -19.88 26.53
N ASP A 105 9.84 -19.74 26.25
CA ASP A 105 9.06 -20.71 25.49
C ASP A 105 9.24 -20.49 23.98
N ASP A 106 9.86 -21.45 23.29
CA ASP A 106 10.20 -21.35 21.86
C ASP A 106 8.98 -21.05 20.97
N VAL A 107 7.80 -21.57 21.31
CA VAL A 107 6.56 -21.30 20.55
C VAL A 107 6.17 -19.83 20.70
N VAL A 108 6.30 -19.29 21.91
CA VAL A 108 6.01 -17.88 22.18
C VAL A 108 7.03 -16.97 21.48
N GLN A 109 8.32 -17.32 21.53
CA GLN A 109 9.38 -16.57 20.86
C GLN A 109 9.20 -16.57 19.34
N ALA A 110 8.84 -17.72 18.74
CA ALA A 110 8.55 -17.81 17.32
C ALA A 110 7.35 -16.94 16.90
N GLU A 111 6.27 -16.94 17.69
CA GLU A 111 5.11 -16.06 17.44
C GLU A 111 5.50 -14.57 17.51
N LEU A 112 6.29 -14.16 18.52
CA LEU A 112 6.75 -12.78 18.66
C LEU A 112 7.68 -12.35 17.52
N ALA A 113 8.56 -13.25 17.07
CA ALA A 113 9.42 -12.99 15.92
C ALA A 113 8.61 -12.82 14.63
N ALA A 114 7.59 -13.66 14.41
CA ALA A 114 6.67 -13.53 13.28
C ALA A 114 5.89 -12.20 13.33
N ASP A 115 5.41 -11.81 14.51
CA ASP A 115 4.73 -10.52 14.72
C ASP A 115 5.64 -9.33 14.40
N ALA A 116 6.89 -9.38 14.87
CA ALA A 116 7.87 -8.33 14.60
C ALA A 116 8.20 -8.22 13.11
N ALA A 117 8.34 -9.36 12.42
CA ALA A 117 8.55 -9.39 10.98
C ALA A 117 7.36 -8.81 10.21
N ALA A 118 6.12 -9.19 10.57
CA ALA A 118 4.90 -8.64 9.96
C ALA A 118 4.76 -7.14 10.23
N ALA A 119 5.08 -6.66 11.44
CA ALA A 119 5.08 -5.24 11.76
C ALA A 119 6.13 -4.47 10.96
N ALA A 120 7.33 -5.03 10.78
CA ALA A 120 8.37 -4.42 9.96
C ALA A 120 7.97 -4.33 8.48
N ALA A 121 7.34 -5.37 7.92
CA ALA A 121 6.83 -5.34 6.55
C ALA A 121 5.77 -4.25 6.34
N ARG A 122 4.78 -4.16 7.23
CA ARG A 122 3.74 -3.11 7.20
C ARG A 122 4.30 -1.71 7.31
N GLU A 123 5.33 -1.53 8.12
CA GLU A 123 6.00 -0.23 8.26
C GLU A 123 6.75 0.16 6.98
N VAL A 124 7.33 -0.81 6.24
CA VAL A 124 7.92 -0.54 4.91
C VAL A 124 6.83 -0.11 3.93
N GLU A 125 5.72 -0.83 3.86
CA GLU A 125 4.57 -0.49 3.00
C GLU A 125 4.00 0.90 3.34
N LEU A 126 3.86 1.23 4.62
CA LEU A 126 3.38 2.54 5.06
C LEU A 126 4.31 3.66 4.61
N ARG A 127 5.63 3.48 4.77
CA ARG A 127 6.62 4.47 4.33
C ARG A 127 6.60 4.66 2.83
N GLU A 128 6.46 3.57 2.07
CA GLU A 128 6.33 3.64 0.62
C GLU A 128 5.06 4.39 0.21
N ALA A 129 3.90 4.04 0.79
CA ALA A 129 2.65 4.73 0.56
C ALA A 129 2.74 6.23 0.91
N MET A 130 3.44 6.60 2.00
CA MET A 130 3.69 7.99 2.36
C MET A 130 4.56 8.73 1.33
N ARG A 131 5.58 8.08 0.77
CA ARG A 131 6.41 8.66 -0.30
C ARG A 131 5.60 8.87 -1.57
N ILE A 132 4.81 7.86 -1.98
CA ILE A 132 3.92 7.95 -3.14
C ILE A 132 2.91 9.08 -2.94
N ALA A 133 2.29 9.16 -1.75
CA ALA A 133 1.35 10.21 -1.40
C ALA A 133 1.96 11.61 -1.49
N ALA A 134 3.16 11.81 -0.93
CA ALA A 134 3.83 13.10 -0.97
C ALA A 134 4.21 13.50 -2.40
N ARG A 135 4.64 12.53 -3.21
CA ARG A 135 4.95 12.78 -4.63
C ARG A 135 3.70 13.06 -5.46
N ALA A 136 2.57 12.41 -5.16
CA ALA A 136 1.29 12.72 -5.76
C ALA A 136 0.88 14.18 -5.49
N ASP A 137 1.00 14.62 -4.24
CA ASP A 137 0.69 16.01 -3.86
C ASP A 137 1.62 17.01 -4.57
N GLU A 138 2.90 16.67 -4.74
CA GLU A 138 3.86 17.49 -5.52
C GLU A 138 3.46 17.60 -6.99
N LEU A 139 3.16 16.47 -7.66
CA LEU A 139 2.76 16.48 -9.07
C LEU A 139 1.43 17.23 -9.28
N GLN A 140 0.49 17.09 -8.35
CA GLN A 140 -0.74 17.87 -8.37
C GLN A 140 -0.47 19.37 -8.25
N ALA A 141 0.38 19.79 -7.30
CA ALA A 141 0.74 21.20 -7.15
C ALA A 141 1.43 21.76 -8.39
N LEU A 142 2.34 21.00 -9.01
CA LEU A 142 3.01 21.39 -10.25
C LEU A 142 2.03 21.53 -11.41
N ARG A 143 1.03 20.66 -11.48
CA ARG A 143 -0.05 20.74 -12.46
C ARG A 143 -0.91 21.99 -12.26
N GLU A 144 -1.30 22.31 -11.03
CA GLU A 144 -2.04 23.54 -10.69
C GLU A 144 -1.25 24.81 -11.05
N LEU A 145 0.07 24.76 -10.95
CA LEU A 145 0.99 25.84 -11.31
C LEU A 145 1.38 25.85 -12.81
N HIS A 146 0.83 24.94 -13.62
CA HIS A 146 1.21 24.76 -15.04
C HIS A 146 2.72 24.54 -15.25
N ALA A 147 3.39 23.92 -14.27
CA ALA A 147 4.83 23.69 -14.22
C ALA A 147 5.21 22.21 -14.34
N LEU A 148 4.23 21.33 -14.59
CA LEU A 148 4.43 19.87 -14.66
C LEU A 148 5.51 19.47 -15.69
N ASP A 149 5.57 20.16 -16.84
CA ASP A 149 6.54 19.86 -17.91
C ASP A 149 8.00 20.14 -17.55
N GLN A 150 8.23 20.95 -16.51
CA GLN A 150 9.55 21.22 -15.96
C GLN A 150 9.99 20.17 -14.95
N ALA A 151 9.06 19.36 -14.44
CA ALA A 151 9.37 18.28 -13.50
C ALA A 151 10.14 17.16 -14.21
N GLU A 152 11.26 16.73 -13.64
CA GLU A 152 11.88 15.46 -14.04
C GLU A 152 11.11 14.27 -13.42
N PRO A 153 10.89 13.19 -14.19
CA PRO A 153 10.31 11.96 -13.67
C PRO A 153 11.30 11.27 -12.73
N ARG A 154 10.78 10.74 -11.64
CA ARG A 154 11.50 10.00 -10.60
C ARG A 154 11.03 8.55 -10.61
N GLN A 155 11.86 7.67 -10.06
CA GLN A 155 11.48 6.27 -9.83
C GLN A 155 10.20 6.20 -8.99
N GLY A 156 9.22 5.43 -9.45
CA GLY A 156 7.95 5.23 -8.76
C GLY A 156 6.85 6.22 -9.15
N ASP A 157 7.10 7.14 -10.09
CA ASP A 157 6.05 8.03 -10.60
C ASP A 157 4.91 7.27 -11.32
N GLU A 158 5.15 6.00 -11.72
CA GLU A 158 4.11 5.07 -12.19
C GLU A 158 3.11 4.73 -11.07
N ALA A 159 3.58 4.47 -9.85
CA ALA A 159 2.70 4.22 -8.71
C ALA A 159 1.98 5.51 -8.25
N VAL A 160 2.63 6.66 -8.45
CA VAL A 160 2.04 7.97 -8.16
C VAL A 160 0.89 8.29 -9.12
N ARG A 161 0.99 7.90 -10.39
CA ARG A 161 -0.10 7.98 -11.35
C ARG A 161 -1.33 7.22 -10.83
N ASP A 162 -1.16 5.98 -10.39
CA ASP A 162 -2.27 5.18 -9.87
C ASP A 162 -2.86 5.75 -8.58
N GLU A 163 -2.01 6.32 -7.70
CA GLU A 163 -2.45 7.08 -6.52
C GLU A 163 -3.34 8.26 -6.90
N LEU A 164 -2.92 9.04 -7.90
CA LEU A 164 -3.65 10.22 -8.38
C LEU A 164 -4.98 9.82 -9.03
N THR A 165 -4.99 8.75 -9.83
CA THR A 165 -6.22 8.17 -10.38
C THR A 165 -7.19 7.80 -9.27
N ARG A 166 -6.70 7.17 -8.18
CA ARG A 166 -7.53 6.79 -7.02
C ARG A 166 -8.08 7.99 -6.25
N ARG A 167 -7.31 9.08 -6.08
CA ARG A 167 -7.70 10.26 -5.28
C ARG A 167 -8.63 11.22 -6.01
N ALA A 168 -8.25 11.62 -7.22
CA ALA A 168 -8.81 12.77 -7.91
C ALA A 168 -9.76 12.40 -9.05
N GLY A 169 -9.87 11.11 -9.38
CA GLY A 169 -10.53 10.66 -10.60
C GLY A 169 -9.79 11.13 -11.85
N GLY A 170 -10.41 10.97 -13.03
CA GLY A 170 -9.75 11.21 -14.32
C GLY A 170 -9.26 12.65 -14.59
N TYR A 171 -9.65 13.65 -13.79
CA TYR A 171 -9.36 15.06 -14.07
C TYR A 171 -7.87 15.44 -14.08
N ILE A 172 -7.03 14.76 -13.31
CA ILE A 172 -5.57 14.97 -13.33
C ILE A 172 -4.84 13.94 -14.21
N GLN A 173 -5.52 12.86 -14.57
CA GLN A 173 -4.89 11.69 -15.17
C GLN A 173 -4.36 11.98 -16.57
N ASP A 174 -5.10 12.72 -17.39
CA ASP A 174 -4.68 13.06 -18.76
C ASP A 174 -3.38 13.88 -18.78
N ASP A 175 -3.25 14.84 -17.85
CA ASP A 175 -2.05 15.68 -17.72
C ASP A 175 -0.83 14.85 -17.29
N ILE A 176 -1.02 13.91 -16.36
CA ILE A 176 0.03 13.01 -15.87
C ILE A 176 0.41 11.98 -16.93
N ASP A 177 -0.57 11.39 -17.62
CA ASP A 177 -0.35 10.42 -18.70
C ASP A 177 0.41 11.07 -19.87
N ALA A 178 0.06 12.30 -20.24
CA ALA A 178 0.78 13.07 -21.25
C ALA A 178 2.21 13.44 -20.79
N TRP A 179 2.39 13.83 -19.52
CA TRP A 179 3.70 14.13 -18.96
C TRP A 179 4.61 12.89 -18.93
N LEU A 180 4.11 11.74 -18.46
CA LEU A 180 4.84 10.47 -18.46
C LEU A 180 5.23 10.01 -19.86
N ALA A 181 4.29 10.08 -20.82
CA ALA A 181 4.55 9.70 -22.21
C ALA A 181 5.66 10.56 -22.84
N ARG A 182 5.63 11.87 -22.61
CA ARG A 182 6.69 12.79 -23.07
C ARG A 182 8.03 12.49 -22.41
N ALA A 183 8.04 12.22 -21.11
CA ALA A 183 9.25 11.93 -20.38
C ALA A 183 9.89 10.60 -20.84
N LEU A 184 9.09 9.58 -21.14
CA LEU A 184 9.54 8.33 -21.75
C LEU A 184 10.10 8.54 -23.16
N ALA A 185 9.37 9.25 -24.02
CA ALA A 185 9.77 9.54 -25.40
C ALA A 185 11.10 10.29 -25.47
N ALA A 186 11.29 11.27 -24.57
CA ALA A 186 12.50 12.09 -24.48
C ALA A 186 13.60 11.48 -23.58
N HIS A 187 13.37 10.30 -23.01
CA HIS A 187 14.26 9.63 -22.05
C HIS A 187 14.73 10.59 -20.93
N ARG A 188 13.80 11.28 -20.26
CA ARG A 188 14.09 12.24 -19.18
C ARG A 188 14.15 11.57 -17.81
N GLY A 189 14.88 12.19 -16.88
CA GLY A 189 14.97 11.76 -15.48
C GLY A 189 15.40 10.30 -15.35
N HIS A 190 14.66 9.51 -14.57
CA HIS A 190 14.90 8.08 -14.38
C HIS A 190 14.81 7.28 -15.69
N TYR A 191 13.99 7.70 -16.65
CA TYR A 191 13.85 7.02 -17.95
C TYR A 191 15.06 7.15 -18.88
N ARG A 192 16.16 7.79 -18.47
CA ARG A 192 17.45 7.68 -19.18
C ARG A 192 17.97 6.24 -19.14
N ASP A 193 17.70 5.52 -18.06
CA ASP A 193 18.05 4.12 -17.89
C ASP A 193 17.13 3.20 -18.74
N PRO A 194 17.68 2.34 -19.62
CA PRO A 194 16.90 1.34 -20.35
C PRO A 194 16.10 0.40 -19.44
N ALA A 195 16.67 -0.05 -18.31
CA ALA A 195 15.99 -0.97 -17.40
C ALA A 195 14.77 -0.32 -16.73
N ALA A 196 14.86 1.00 -16.46
CA ALA A 196 13.74 1.78 -15.97
C ALA A 196 12.59 1.83 -17.00
N ARG A 197 12.91 2.00 -18.29
CA ARG A 197 11.90 2.02 -19.35
C ARG A 197 11.22 0.66 -19.54
N GLU A 198 11.98 -0.44 -19.44
CA GLU A 198 11.43 -1.80 -19.46
C GLU A 198 10.51 -2.05 -18.27
N THR A 199 10.92 -1.63 -17.08
CA THR A 199 10.09 -1.72 -15.87
C THR A 199 8.80 -0.91 -16.03
N ALA A 200 8.90 0.32 -16.53
CA ALA A 200 7.74 1.18 -16.78
C ALA A 200 6.77 0.59 -17.83
N ALA A 201 7.27 -0.15 -18.81
CA ALA A 201 6.43 -0.85 -19.80
C ALA A 201 5.54 -1.93 -19.16
N GLY A 202 5.95 -2.52 -18.04
CA GLY A 202 5.14 -3.46 -17.26
C GLY A 202 4.17 -2.81 -16.27
N LEU A 203 4.32 -1.51 -16.00
CA LEU A 203 3.54 -0.78 -14.99
C LEU A 203 2.53 0.19 -15.61
N LEU A 204 2.86 0.79 -16.76
CA LEU A 204 2.05 1.83 -17.37
C LEU A 204 0.97 1.26 -18.30
N PRO A 205 -0.18 1.94 -18.42
CA PRO A 205 -1.20 1.54 -19.37
C PRO A 205 -0.72 1.61 -20.82
N HIS A 206 -1.29 0.75 -21.65
CA HIS A 206 -0.91 0.62 -23.05
C HIS A 206 -1.00 1.94 -23.84
N TRP A 207 -2.03 2.77 -23.60
CA TRP A 207 -2.17 4.08 -24.28
C TRP A 207 -1.03 5.05 -23.94
N VAL A 208 -0.50 5.03 -22.72
CA VAL A 208 0.65 5.88 -22.33
C VAL A 208 1.91 5.46 -23.10
N LEU A 209 2.12 4.14 -23.22
CA LEU A 209 3.24 3.58 -23.97
C LEU A 209 3.13 3.86 -25.47
N ALA A 210 1.93 3.69 -26.05
CA ALA A 210 1.66 4.01 -27.44
C ALA A 210 1.88 5.50 -27.74
N HIS A 211 1.43 6.39 -26.85
CA HIS A 211 1.68 7.83 -26.94
C HIS A 211 3.18 8.14 -26.91
N ALA A 212 3.93 7.54 -25.98
CA ALA A 212 5.38 7.73 -25.87
C ALA A 212 6.12 7.26 -27.13
N ALA A 213 5.79 6.08 -27.64
CA ALA A 213 6.39 5.52 -28.85
C ALA A 213 6.13 6.41 -30.07
N LEU A 214 4.89 6.87 -30.25
CA LEU A 214 4.53 7.75 -31.34
C LEU A 214 5.23 9.11 -31.25
N LEU A 215 5.29 9.71 -30.05
CA LEU A 215 6.03 10.96 -29.83
C LEU A 215 7.51 10.83 -30.18
N ALA A 216 8.15 9.72 -29.78
CA ALA A 216 9.57 9.50 -30.05
C ALA A 216 9.88 9.48 -31.56
N GLU A 217 9.03 8.85 -32.37
CA GLU A 217 9.21 8.84 -33.83
C GLU A 217 8.86 10.18 -34.48
N LEU A 218 7.79 10.85 -34.03
CA LEU A 218 7.37 12.14 -34.61
C LEU A 218 8.43 13.25 -34.40
N VAL A 219 9.05 13.31 -33.21
CA VAL A 219 10.13 14.27 -32.92
C VAL A 219 11.35 14.03 -33.80
N ARG A 220 11.64 12.78 -34.16
CA ARG A 220 12.75 12.43 -35.05
C ARG A 220 12.47 12.83 -36.51
N LEU A 221 11.21 12.72 -36.94
CA LEU A 221 10.78 13.08 -38.29
C LEU A 221 10.69 14.60 -38.50
N VAL A 222 10.27 15.34 -37.46
CA VAL A 222 10.14 16.80 -37.51
C VAL A 222 10.98 17.43 -36.39
N PRO A 223 12.30 17.58 -36.57
CA PRO A 223 13.16 18.21 -35.59
C PRO A 223 12.69 19.63 -35.27
N GLY A 224 12.56 19.96 -33.98
CA GLY A 224 12.09 21.27 -33.52
C GLY A 224 10.57 21.43 -33.46
N ALA A 225 9.80 20.37 -33.75
CA ALA A 225 8.37 20.36 -33.48
C ALA A 225 8.11 20.59 -31.97
N ASP A 226 7.26 21.57 -31.68
CA ASP A 226 6.86 21.84 -30.30
C ASP A 226 5.87 20.76 -29.81
N VAL A 227 5.91 20.49 -28.52
CA VAL A 227 5.06 19.51 -27.84
C VAL A 227 3.58 19.78 -28.07
N HIS A 228 3.17 21.05 -28.15
CA HIS A 228 1.77 21.40 -28.44
C HIS A 228 1.37 21.08 -29.88
N GLN A 229 2.31 21.10 -30.83
CA GLN A 229 2.06 20.72 -32.22
C GLN A 229 1.82 19.20 -32.34
N LEU A 230 2.42 18.42 -31.44
CA LEU A 230 2.26 16.96 -31.38
C LEU A 230 1.13 16.49 -30.46
N ALA A 231 0.31 17.40 -29.92
CA ALA A 231 -0.80 17.04 -29.02
C ALA A 231 -1.84 16.09 -29.65
N PHE A 232 -1.88 15.97 -30.98
CA PHE A 232 -2.73 14.98 -31.66
C PHE A 232 -2.28 13.53 -31.41
N ALA A 233 -1.00 13.30 -31.16
CA ALA A 233 -0.46 11.96 -30.87
C ALA A 233 -1.10 11.38 -29.60
N GLY A 234 -1.28 12.22 -28.57
CA GLY A 234 -1.96 11.84 -27.34
C GLY A 234 -3.41 11.47 -27.58
N ARG A 235 -4.15 12.28 -28.35
CA ARG A 235 -5.55 11.96 -28.69
C ARG A 235 -5.66 10.64 -29.46
N LEU A 236 -4.78 10.42 -30.43
CA LEU A 236 -4.74 9.17 -31.19
C LEU A 236 -4.46 7.97 -30.29
N ALA A 237 -3.48 8.07 -29.40
CA ALA A 237 -3.13 6.99 -28.49
C ALA A 237 -4.21 6.71 -27.44
N THR A 238 -4.98 7.72 -27.01
CA THR A 238 -6.12 7.52 -26.11
C THR A 238 -7.30 6.85 -26.82
N THR A 239 -7.61 7.23 -28.07
CA THR A 239 -8.75 6.69 -28.81
C THR A 239 -8.46 5.33 -29.44
N GLU A 240 -7.29 5.18 -30.06
CA GLU A 240 -6.88 3.99 -30.81
C GLU A 240 -5.42 3.62 -30.43
N PRO A 241 -5.19 3.11 -29.21
CA PRO A 241 -3.84 2.86 -28.70
C PRO A 241 -3.05 1.84 -29.55
N GLU A 242 -3.72 0.81 -30.05
CA GLU A 242 -3.11 -0.20 -30.93
C GLU A 242 -2.65 0.44 -32.25
N ALA A 243 -3.52 1.22 -32.89
CA ALA A 243 -3.18 1.92 -34.15
C ALA A 243 -2.07 2.96 -33.96
N ALA A 244 -2.05 3.66 -32.83
CA ALA A 244 -0.96 4.58 -32.48
C ALA A 244 0.38 3.83 -32.31
N GLY A 245 0.34 2.66 -31.67
CA GLY A 245 1.50 1.77 -31.53
C GLY A 245 1.99 1.26 -32.89
N ASP A 246 1.10 0.73 -33.72
CA ASP A 246 1.42 0.24 -35.07
C ASP A 246 2.00 1.34 -35.95
N LEU A 247 1.46 2.55 -35.86
CA LEU A 247 2.01 3.72 -36.55
C LEU A 247 3.44 4.02 -36.10
N ALA A 248 3.72 3.99 -34.80
CA ALA A 248 5.08 4.19 -34.30
C ALA A 248 6.05 3.12 -34.83
N VAL A 249 5.63 1.85 -34.87
CA VAL A 249 6.44 0.76 -35.44
C VAL A 249 6.69 0.98 -36.94
N PHE A 250 5.65 1.35 -37.68
CA PHE A 250 5.76 1.65 -39.11
C PHE A 250 6.75 2.79 -39.39
N LEU A 251 6.64 3.91 -38.66
CA LEU A 251 7.54 5.06 -38.79
C LEU A 251 8.99 4.69 -38.47
N THR A 252 9.20 3.84 -37.45
CA THR A 252 10.54 3.34 -37.08
C THR A 252 11.17 2.53 -38.23
N ARG A 253 10.39 1.62 -38.85
CA ARG A 253 10.86 0.82 -39.98
C ARG A 253 11.17 1.69 -41.20
N ALA A 254 10.25 2.57 -41.57
CA ALA A 254 10.41 3.47 -42.72
C ALA A 254 11.69 4.33 -42.61
N ARG A 255 12.03 4.77 -41.40
CA ARG A 255 13.26 5.53 -41.15
C ARG A 255 14.53 4.68 -41.21
N THR A 256 14.46 3.44 -40.73
CA THR A 256 15.60 2.51 -40.77
C THR A 256 15.95 2.12 -42.22
N GLU A 257 14.95 2.07 -43.10
CA GLU A 257 15.14 1.79 -44.54
C GLU A 257 15.60 3.02 -45.36
N ALA A 258 15.44 4.23 -44.82
CA ALA A 258 15.83 5.48 -45.49
C ALA A 258 17.30 5.90 -45.25
N HIS A 259 18.02 5.18 -44.38
CA HIS A 259 19.45 5.38 -44.06
C HIS A 259 20.27 4.19 -44.55
#